data_AF-A0A811TDW7-F1
#
_entry.id   AF-A0A811TDW7-F1
#
_cell.length_a   1.000
_cell.length_b   1.000
_cell.length_c   1.000
_cell.angle_alpha   90.00
_cell.angle_beta   90.00
_cell.angle_gamma   90.00
#
_symmetry.space_group_name_H-M   'P 1'
#
loop_
_entity.id
_entity.type
_entity.pdbx_description
1 polymer ?
#
loop_
_entity_poly.entity_id
_entity_poly.type
_entity_poly.pdbx_seq_one_letter_code
_entity_poly.pdbx_strand_id
1 'polypeptide(L)'
;MNLKEAAANNPHLSRYVAEFTRKSGKAPVFYASLSKEMGDIEFINIIYPVGDPIFIHVFGAKENRKYHTIEPKLNSVEKIKYKKLLSIILEKAIQEPVPSDDTELRQTIIKLVDKNTSSNTSFLNRGQNKVQINQNEKKKVIYFIDRDIIGNSILEPIMRDPYIEDVHSIGANNIFLIHKVFDLIETDIRFGDETHLSNFLRNMSERIDRPVSEAKPIVDASMPDGSRINIIFSNDISRRGASFTIRKFQDTPSSIIQLIKWGTISTEIAAYLWLCLEYGMSAFVCGETASGKTTALNAAMAFINPASKIFTAEDTAEVKPPHRVWQQLLTRESGPAESRVEMFSLLKAALRSRPDYIIVGEIRGEEGSVAFQAMQTGHSVMATFHASSVKKMIQRFTGNPINVPVTFIDNLNICIILQAAYVKGKFLRKCTAIEELVGYSQEAGGVITRAVFEWNPSTDVHLFRGLNNSYILENKIAEKAGYLDKREIYEEMFLRARILDEMVTRDIVEYDKVLEIISSYYSKGMDGLPFSI
;
A
#
# COMPACT_ATOMS: atom_id res chain seq x y z
N MET A 1 5.72 20.03 14.95
CA MET A 1 7.05 19.74 15.54
C MET A 1 8.10 20.46 14.71
N ASN A 2 9.01 21.19 15.34
CA ASN A 2 10.15 21.84 14.67
C ASN A 2 11.50 21.14 15.01
N LEU A 3 12.58 21.47 14.29
CA LEU A 3 13.89 20.82 14.48
C LEU A 3 14.43 20.95 15.91
N LYS A 4 14.19 22.08 16.58
CA LYS A 4 14.68 22.31 17.95
C LYS A 4 13.99 21.39 18.94
N GLU A 5 12.67 21.25 18.85
CA GLU A 5 11.88 20.30 19.65
C GLU A 5 12.32 18.86 19.39
N ALA A 6 12.43 18.47 18.12
CA ALA A 6 12.86 17.12 17.74
C ALA A 6 14.27 16.81 18.29
N ALA A 7 15.23 17.73 18.14
CA ALA A 7 16.60 17.58 18.58
C ALA A 7 16.77 17.61 20.11
N ALA A 8 15.89 18.31 20.84
CA ALA A 8 15.89 18.32 22.30
C ALA A 8 15.54 16.93 22.87
N ASN A 9 14.59 16.23 22.23
CA ASN A 9 14.19 14.88 22.62
C ASN A 9 15.11 13.79 22.06
N ASN A 10 15.89 14.10 21.02
CA ASN A 10 16.73 13.14 20.29
C ASN A 10 18.20 13.60 20.21
N PRO A 11 19.04 13.25 21.20
CA PRO A 11 20.44 13.70 21.25
C PRO A 11 21.30 13.29 20.05
N HIS A 12 20.99 12.16 19.41
CA HIS A 12 21.67 11.69 18.20
C HIS A 12 21.36 12.57 16.99
N LEU A 13 20.14 13.08 16.86
CA LEU A 13 19.76 14.05 15.83
C LEU A 13 20.55 15.36 16.00
N SER A 14 20.58 15.89 17.23
CA SER A 14 21.34 17.11 17.55
C SER A 14 22.82 16.98 17.18
N ARG A 15 23.44 15.85 17.57
CA ARG A 15 24.85 15.56 17.23
C ARG A 15 25.08 15.44 15.73
N TYR A 16 24.19 14.75 15.02
CA TYR A 16 24.27 14.58 13.57
C TYR A 16 24.21 15.92 12.84
N VAL A 17 23.22 16.76 13.16
CA VAL A 17 23.03 18.07 12.55
C VAL A 17 24.24 18.97 12.81
N ALA A 18 24.77 18.99 14.04
CA ALA A 18 25.95 19.77 14.37
C ALA A 18 27.20 19.29 13.60
N GLU A 19 27.41 17.97 13.53
CA GLU A 19 28.56 17.40 12.80
C GLU A 19 28.45 17.64 11.29
N PHE A 20 27.26 17.45 10.71
CA PHE A 20 27.01 17.70 9.30
C PHE A 20 27.21 19.16 8.95
N THR A 21 26.59 20.08 9.70
CA THR A 21 26.71 21.54 9.47
C THR A 21 28.16 21.99 9.55
N ARG A 22 28.94 21.45 10.48
CA ARG A 22 30.38 21.73 10.59
C ARG A 22 31.17 21.27 9.35
N LYS A 23 30.78 20.16 8.73
CA LYS A 23 31.46 19.61 7.53
C LYS A 23 31.00 20.27 6.23
N SER A 24 29.71 20.54 6.08
CA SER A 24 29.11 21.02 4.82
C SER A 24 28.95 22.54 4.74
N GLY A 25 29.02 23.24 5.88
CA GLY A 25 28.77 24.68 5.99
C GLY A 25 27.31 25.09 5.92
N LYS A 26 26.36 24.15 5.70
CA LYS A 26 24.93 24.43 5.63
C LYS A 26 24.13 23.45 6.49
N ALA A 27 23.30 24.01 7.37
CA ALA A 27 22.38 23.21 8.19
C ALA A 27 21.25 22.63 7.33
N PRO A 28 20.86 21.35 7.54
CA PRO A 28 19.68 20.78 6.88
C PRO A 28 18.39 21.47 7.34
N VAL A 29 17.42 21.57 6.43
CA VAL A 29 16.09 22.13 6.73
C VAL A 29 15.16 21.02 7.21
N PHE A 30 14.44 21.24 8.30
CA PHE A 30 13.51 20.24 8.85
C PHE A 30 12.11 20.40 8.28
N TYR A 31 11.53 19.29 7.84
CA TYR A 31 10.15 19.20 7.38
C TYR A 31 9.40 18.13 8.19
N ALA A 32 8.18 18.43 8.61
CA ALA A 32 7.32 17.45 9.28
C ALA A 32 6.74 16.43 8.29
N SER A 33 6.50 16.86 7.04
CA SER A 33 6.03 16.06 5.92
C SER A 33 6.64 16.59 4.62
N LEU A 34 6.68 15.74 3.59
CA LEU A 34 7.21 16.07 2.29
C LEU A 34 6.08 16.30 1.29
N SER A 35 6.30 17.23 0.36
CA SER A 35 5.39 17.48 -0.76
C SER A 35 6.04 16.98 -2.06
N LYS A 36 5.22 16.64 -3.06
CA LYS A 36 5.70 16.03 -4.31
C LYS A 36 6.60 16.99 -5.10
N GLU A 37 6.35 18.30 -4.99
CA GLU A 37 7.10 19.36 -5.67
C GLU A 37 8.57 19.42 -5.21
N MET A 38 8.87 18.90 -4.00
CA MET A 38 10.25 18.83 -3.52
C MET A 38 11.13 17.92 -4.39
N GLY A 39 10.52 17.00 -5.16
CA GLY A 39 11.21 16.14 -6.12
C GLY A 39 11.93 16.91 -7.22
N ASP A 40 11.44 18.11 -7.57
CA ASP A 40 12.00 18.94 -8.63
C ASP A 40 13.10 19.90 -8.16
N ILE A 41 13.39 19.96 -6.86
CA ILE A 41 14.44 20.83 -6.32
C ILE A 41 15.83 20.32 -6.73
N GLU A 42 16.58 21.09 -7.52
CA GLU A 42 17.89 20.71 -8.05
C GLU A 42 18.88 20.22 -6.98
N PHE A 43 18.93 20.89 -5.83
CA PHE A 43 19.77 20.50 -4.72
C PHE A 43 18.98 20.48 -3.42
N ILE A 44 18.94 19.32 -2.76
CA ILE A 44 18.16 19.12 -1.55
C ILE A 44 19.08 18.89 -0.34
N ASN A 45 18.64 19.37 0.82
CA ASN A 45 19.34 19.23 2.11
C ASN A 45 18.30 19.29 3.22
N ILE A 46 17.55 18.20 3.40
CA ILE A 46 16.37 18.17 4.27
C ILE A 46 16.38 17.01 5.25
N ILE A 47 15.84 17.24 6.43
CA ILE A 47 15.58 16.21 7.44
C ILE A 47 14.08 16.10 7.70
N TYR A 48 13.57 14.89 7.80
CA TYR A 48 12.20 14.63 8.22
C TYR A 48 12.12 13.41 9.18
N PRO A 49 11.12 13.37 10.08
CA PRO A 49 10.95 12.25 11.01
C PRO A 49 10.23 11.08 10.33
N VAL A 50 10.56 9.84 10.73
CA VAL A 50 9.87 8.61 10.32
C VAL A 50 9.40 7.78 11.52
N GLY A 51 9.09 8.48 12.61
CA GLY A 51 8.71 7.91 13.90
C GLY A 51 9.89 7.89 14.88
N ASP A 52 9.67 8.39 16.10
CA ASP A 52 10.73 8.50 17.11
C ASP A 52 11.36 7.12 17.43
N PRO A 53 12.69 7.05 17.60
CA PRO A 53 13.67 8.14 17.54
C PRO A 53 14.33 8.31 16.16
N ILE A 54 13.68 7.93 15.05
CA ILE A 54 14.31 7.82 13.72
C ILE A 54 14.01 9.04 12.85
N PHE A 55 15.05 9.57 12.21
CA PHE A 55 14.97 10.65 11.23
C PHE A 55 15.71 10.27 9.97
N ILE A 56 15.31 10.84 8.84
CA ILE A 56 15.97 10.65 7.55
C ILE A 56 16.53 11.99 7.08
N HIS A 57 17.73 11.95 6.52
CA HIS A 57 18.35 13.07 5.84
C HIS A 57 18.50 12.76 4.37
N VAL A 58 17.85 13.55 3.52
CA VAL A 58 18.01 13.47 2.07
C VAL A 58 18.86 14.66 1.62
N PHE A 59 19.99 14.35 0.99
CA PHE A 59 20.99 15.34 0.62
C PHE A 59 21.59 15.05 -0.75
N GLY A 60 21.79 16.10 -1.55
CA GLY A 60 22.53 16.05 -2.81
C GLY A 60 21.79 16.68 -3.98
N ALA A 61 22.47 16.68 -5.13
CA ALA A 61 21.88 17.10 -6.41
C ALA A 61 20.88 16.04 -6.90
N LYS A 62 19.89 16.44 -7.72
CA LYS A 62 18.80 15.58 -8.22
C LYS A 62 19.28 14.23 -8.77
N GLU A 63 20.40 14.21 -9.51
CA GLU A 63 20.98 13.00 -10.13
C GLU A 63 21.72 12.08 -9.15
N ASN A 64 22.10 12.57 -7.96
CA ASN A 64 22.92 11.83 -7.00
C ASN A 64 22.49 12.11 -5.55
N ARG A 65 21.17 12.18 -5.32
CA ARG A 65 20.62 12.28 -3.97
C ARG A 65 20.98 11.04 -3.18
N LYS A 66 21.25 11.22 -1.89
CA LYS A 66 21.51 10.14 -0.94
C LYS A 66 20.48 10.14 0.16
N TYR A 67 20.03 8.95 0.53
CA TYR A 67 19.15 8.70 1.66
C TYR A 67 20.01 8.28 2.85
N HIS A 68 20.01 9.08 3.91
CA HIS A 68 20.81 8.83 5.11
C HIS A 68 19.93 8.62 6.33
N THR A 69 20.15 7.53 7.05
CA THR A 69 19.43 7.27 8.30
C THR A 69 20.10 7.93 9.50
N ILE A 70 19.27 8.57 10.32
CA ILE A 70 19.67 9.18 11.59
C ILE A 70 18.94 8.47 12.71
N GLU A 71 19.61 7.47 13.29
CA GLU A 71 19.14 6.69 14.43
C GLU A 71 20.13 6.77 15.61
N PRO A 72 19.72 6.40 16.83
CA PRO A 72 20.65 6.26 17.95
C PRO A 72 21.82 5.32 17.62
N LYS A 73 23.05 5.69 17.99
CA LYS A 73 24.24 4.85 17.80
C LYS A 73 24.81 4.37 19.14
N LEU A 74 25.20 3.10 19.20
CA LEU A 74 25.96 2.50 20.30
C LEU A 74 27.46 2.75 20.09
N ASN A 75 28.13 3.33 21.08
CA ASN A 75 29.58 3.39 21.14
C ASN A 75 30.19 2.01 21.47
N SER A 76 31.52 1.88 21.42
CA SER A 76 32.21 0.59 21.63
C SER A 76 31.88 -0.07 22.97
N VAL A 77 31.74 0.71 24.04
CA VAL A 77 31.40 0.21 25.39
C VAL A 77 29.92 -0.21 25.45
N GLU A 78 29.03 0.62 24.91
CA GLU A 78 27.59 0.34 24.81
C GLU A 78 27.32 -0.93 23.98
N LYS A 79 28.07 -1.18 22.90
CA LYS A 79 27.97 -2.40 22.08
C LYS A 79 28.30 -3.67 22.87
N ILE A 80 29.33 -3.62 23.74
CA ILE A 80 29.69 -4.76 24.59
C ILE A 80 28.57 -5.04 25.60
N LYS A 81 28.03 -3.99 26.23
CA LYS A 81 26.89 -4.10 27.15
C LYS A 81 25.66 -4.67 26.45
N TYR A 82 25.34 -4.19 25.25
CA TYR A 82 24.23 -4.67 24.43
C TYR A 82 24.36 -6.16 24.13
N LYS A 83 25.51 -6.62 23.60
CA LYS A 83 25.73 -8.04 23.29
C LYS A 83 25.58 -8.94 24.51
N LYS A 84 26.14 -8.52 25.65
CA LYS A 84 26.01 -9.25 26.93
C LYS A 84 24.57 -9.30 27.43
N LEU A 85 23.83 -8.20 27.30
CA LEU A 85 22.44 -8.17 27.72
C LEU A 85 21.56 -9.02 26.80
N LEU A 86 21.77 -8.93 25.49
CA LEU A 86 21.07 -9.73 24.49
C LEU A 86 21.26 -11.23 24.74
N SER A 87 22.48 -11.69 25.02
CA SER A 87 22.72 -13.11 25.33
C SER A 87 21.97 -13.56 26.59
N ILE A 88 21.95 -12.74 27.64
CA ILE A 88 21.21 -13.03 28.90
C ILE A 88 19.69 -13.07 28.63
N ILE A 89 19.18 -12.17 27.79
CA ILE A 89 17.76 -12.12 27.44
C ILE A 89 17.37 -13.38 26.66
N LEU A 90 18.14 -13.76 25.64
CA LEU A 90 17.87 -14.96 24.84
C LEU A 90 17.91 -16.24 25.69
N GLU A 91 18.87 -16.35 26.63
CA GLU A 91 18.95 -17.49 27.56
C GLU A 91 17.74 -17.57 28.49
N LYS A 92 17.30 -16.42 29.03
CA LYS A 92 16.18 -16.37 29.98
C LYS A 92 14.81 -16.40 29.32
N ALA A 93 14.70 -16.00 28.06
CA ALA A 93 13.45 -16.03 27.30
C ALA A 93 12.88 -17.45 27.17
N ILE A 94 13.73 -18.49 27.22
CA ILE A 94 13.34 -19.91 27.20
C ILE A 94 12.40 -20.26 28.38
N GLN A 95 12.51 -19.53 29.50
CA GLN A 95 11.72 -19.77 30.72
C GLN A 95 10.47 -18.89 30.81
N GLU A 96 10.32 -17.92 29.92
CA GLU A 96 9.13 -17.06 29.87
C GLU A 96 8.09 -17.72 28.94
N PRO A 97 6.78 -17.46 29.16
CA PRO A 97 5.76 -17.98 28.25
C PRO A 97 5.97 -17.46 26.83
N VAL A 98 5.61 -18.27 25.83
CA VAL A 98 5.67 -17.88 24.43
C VAL A 98 4.70 -16.71 24.22
N PRO A 99 5.17 -15.53 23.78
CA PRO A 99 4.31 -14.38 23.54
C PRO A 99 3.31 -14.67 22.42
N SER A 100 2.08 -14.18 22.58
CA SER A 100 1.02 -14.31 21.58
C SER A 100 1.11 -13.26 20.47
N ASP A 101 1.71 -12.10 20.75
CA ASP A 101 1.90 -11.01 19.79
C ASP A 101 3.18 -10.18 20.07
N ASP A 102 3.49 -9.26 19.16
CA ASP A 102 4.65 -8.36 19.25
C ASP A 102 4.60 -7.43 20.49
N THR A 103 3.40 -7.12 21.00
CA THR A 103 3.23 -6.26 22.19
C THR A 103 3.61 -7.02 23.45
N GLU A 104 3.15 -8.25 23.60
CA GLU A 104 3.51 -9.15 24.69
C GLU A 104 5.01 -9.50 24.65
N LEU A 105 5.55 -9.72 23.45
CA LEU A 105 6.99 -9.94 23.24
C LEU A 105 7.78 -8.72 23.73
N ARG A 106 7.36 -7.51 23.37
CA ARG A 106 8.00 -6.27 23.82
C ARG A 106 7.95 -6.12 25.35
N GLN A 107 6.81 -6.39 25.97
CA GLN A 107 6.67 -6.33 27.43
C GLN A 107 7.58 -7.33 28.12
N THR A 108 7.67 -8.56 27.60
CA THR A 108 8.55 -9.61 28.10
C THR A 108 10.02 -9.20 28.00
N ILE A 109 10.43 -8.64 26.87
CA ILE A 109 11.78 -8.11 26.66
C ILE A 109 12.08 -6.99 27.66
N ILE A 110 11.19 -6.01 27.82
CA ILE A 110 11.38 -4.89 28.77
C ILE A 110 11.53 -5.43 30.20
N LYS A 111 10.68 -6.37 30.61
CA LYS A 111 10.77 -7.06 31.91
C LYS A 111 12.12 -7.75 32.09
N LEU A 112 12.64 -8.42 31.07
CA LEU A 112 13.94 -9.08 31.13
C LEU A 112 15.10 -8.09 31.16
N VAL A 113 15.05 -7.00 30.39
CA VAL A 113 16.02 -5.90 30.46
C VAL A 113 16.07 -5.34 31.88
N ASP A 114 14.91 -5.07 32.49
CA ASP A 114 14.81 -4.47 33.82
C ASP A 114 15.31 -5.39 34.93
N LYS A 115 14.98 -6.69 34.84
CA LYS A 115 15.49 -7.70 35.78
C LYS A 115 17.01 -7.87 35.72
N ASN A 116 17.63 -7.64 34.56
CA ASN A 116 19.04 -7.93 34.32
C ASN A 116 19.94 -6.69 34.24
N THR A 117 19.39 -5.51 34.49
CA THR A 117 20.14 -4.24 34.50
C THR A 117 20.16 -3.61 35.88
N SER A 118 21.19 -2.80 36.17
CA SER A 118 21.26 -1.99 37.37
C SER A 118 21.81 -0.58 37.06
N SER A 119 21.18 0.44 37.64
CA SER A 119 21.59 1.84 37.49
C SER A 119 22.51 2.35 38.59
N ASN A 120 22.57 1.66 39.74
CA ASN A 120 23.38 2.10 40.88
C ASN A 120 24.76 1.42 40.91
N THR A 121 25.79 2.25 41.10
CA THR A 121 27.16 1.91 41.51
C THR A 121 27.24 1.46 42.99
N SER A 122 26.12 1.04 43.59
CA SER A 122 26.10 0.58 44.98
C SER A 122 26.86 -0.74 45.12
N PHE A 123 27.89 -0.72 45.95
CA PHE A 123 28.77 -1.84 46.32
C PHE A 123 28.04 -3.07 46.91
N LEU A 124 26.73 -2.98 47.17
CA LEU A 124 25.92 -4.02 47.82
C LEU A 124 25.34 -5.11 46.89
N ASN A 125 25.51 -5.01 45.57
CA ASN A 125 24.95 -5.99 44.61
C ASN A 125 25.98 -7.02 44.07
N ARG A 126 26.96 -7.42 44.88
CA ARG A 126 28.02 -8.38 44.49
C ARG A 126 27.56 -9.84 44.24
N GLY A 127 26.25 -10.12 44.30
CA GLY A 127 25.71 -11.48 44.10
C GLY A 127 24.87 -11.68 42.83
N GLN A 128 24.56 -10.65 42.04
CA GLN A 128 23.71 -10.80 40.85
C GLN A 128 24.44 -10.32 39.59
N ASN A 129 24.44 -11.16 38.55
CA ASN A 129 25.14 -11.01 37.27
C ASN A 129 24.53 -9.88 36.38
N LYS A 130 24.20 -8.72 36.95
CA LYS A 130 23.51 -7.61 36.28
C LYS A 130 24.46 -6.76 35.46
N VAL A 131 23.97 -6.26 34.32
CA VAL A 131 24.70 -5.34 33.45
C VAL A 131 24.50 -3.90 33.94
N GLN A 132 25.59 -3.18 34.21
CA GLN A 132 25.53 -1.78 34.63
C GLN A 132 25.19 -0.87 33.45
N ILE A 133 24.09 -0.14 33.56
CA ILE A 133 23.58 0.71 32.49
C ILE A 133 22.90 1.97 33.05
N ASN A 134 23.18 3.13 32.46
CA ASN A 134 22.47 4.38 32.78
C ASN A 134 21.15 4.48 32.00
N GLN A 135 20.30 5.47 32.32
CA GLN A 135 18.99 5.60 31.67
C GLN A 135 19.08 5.85 30.15
N ASN A 136 20.05 6.63 29.69
CA ASN A 136 20.21 6.91 28.26
C ASN A 136 20.71 5.67 27.49
N GLU A 137 21.69 4.96 28.05
CA GLU A 137 22.15 3.67 27.53
C GLU A 137 21.00 2.65 27.49
N LYS A 138 20.17 2.60 28.53
CA LYS A 138 18.99 1.72 28.59
C LYS A 138 18.00 2.03 27.48
N LYS A 139 17.67 3.31 27.26
CA LYS A 139 16.80 3.74 26.14
C LYS A 139 17.35 3.30 24.78
N LYS A 140 18.67 3.47 24.55
CA LYS A 140 19.31 2.99 23.32
C LYS A 140 19.22 1.48 23.20
N VAL A 141 19.51 0.74 24.26
CA VAL A 141 19.47 -0.73 24.22
C VAL A 141 18.06 -1.23 23.94
N ILE A 142 17.03 -0.68 24.58
CA ILE A 142 15.64 -1.00 24.29
C ILE A 142 15.33 -0.71 22.81
N TYR A 143 15.74 0.44 22.28
CA TYR A 143 15.59 0.76 20.87
C TYR A 143 16.23 -0.31 19.96
N PHE A 144 17.48 -0.71 20.21
CA PHE A 144 18.16 -1.71 19.39
C PHE A 144 17.52 -3.10 19.51
N ILE A 145 17.03 -3.48 20.69
CA ILE A 145 16.31 -4.74 20.86
C ILE A 145 14.97 -4.71 20.10
N ASP A 146 14.19 -3.64 20.28
CA ASP A 146 12.93 -3.45 19.56
C ASP A 146 13.18 -3.49 18.05
N ARG A 147 14.23 -2.83 17.57
CA ARG A 147 14.62 -2.77 16.16
C ARG A 147 15.05 -4.14 15.61
N ASP A 148 15.93 -4.84 16.33
CA ASP A 148 16.61 -6.05 15.83
C ASP A 148 15.80 -7.34 16.04
N ILE A 149 15.00 -7.42 17.10
CA ILE A 149 14.21 -8.62 17.44
C ILE A 149 12.77 -8.52 16.94
N ILE A 150 12.11 -7.38 17.18
CA ILE A 150 10.69 -7.20 16.86
C ILE A 150 10.52 -6.57 15.46
N GLY A 151 11.30 -5.53 15.18
CA GLY A 151 11.30 -4.78 13.94
C GLY A 151 12.00 -5.51 12.79
N ASN A 152 12.44 -4.72 11.81
CA ASN A 152 13.06 -5.18 10.57
C ASN A 152 14.59 -5.00 10.56
N SER A 153 15.22 -5.03 11.75
CA SER A 153 16.65 -4.83 11.94
C SER A 153 17.16 -3.55 11.25
N ILE A 154 18.23 -3.62 10.48
CA ILE A 154 18.83 -2.45 9.79
C ILE A 154 17.89 -1.79 8.78
N LEU A 155 16.84 -2.48 8.34
CA LEU A 155 15.83 -1.93 7.44
C LEU A 155 14.74 -1.16 8.17
N GLU A 156 14.67 -1.22 9.51
CA GLU A 156 13.61 -0.56 10.28
C GLU A 156 13.41 0.92 9.92
N PRO A 157 14.45 1.76 9.74
CA PRO A 157 14.25 3.14 9.29
C PRO A 157 13.54 3.26 7.94
N ILE A 158 13.83 2.36 7.00
CA ILE A 158 13.22 2.32 5.66
C ILE A 158 11.78 1.80 5.76
N MET A 159 11.57 0.75 6.56
CA MET A 159 10.26 0.13 6.74
C MET A 159 9.28 1.07 7.45
N ARG A 160 9.75 1.96 8.34
CA ARG A 160 8.90 2.99 8.95
C ARG A 160 8.66 4.23 8.08
N ASP A 161 9.48 4.48 7.07
CA ASP A 161 9.35 5.68 6.24
C ASP A 161 8.13 5.60 5.30
N PRO A 162 7.07 6.41 5.50
CA PRO A 162 5.87 6.35 4.67
C PRO A 162 6.09 6.84 3.22
N TYR A 163 7.22 7.48 2.93
CA TYR A 163 7.59 7.94 1.60
C TYR A 163 8.34 6.89 0.77
N ILE A 164 8.68 5.73 1.34
CA ILE A 164 9.26 4.61 0.58
C ILE A 164 8.15 3.72 0.02
N GLU A 165 8.24 3.43 -1.28
CA GLU A 165 7.37 2.47 -1.97
C GLU A 165 8.05 1.11 -2.08
N ASP A 166 9.26 1.07 -2.64
CA ASP A 166 9.99 -0.18 -2.87
C ASP A 166 11.41 -0.13 -2.26
N VAL A 167 11.89 -1.29 -1.83
CA VAL A 167 13.25 -1.52 -1.35
C VAL A 167 13.88 -2.62 -2.20
N HIS A 168 14.98 -2.33 -2.86
CA HIS A 168 15.73 -3.27 -3.68
C HIS A 168 17.11 -3.51 -3.06
N SER A 169 17.39 -4.72 -2.62
CA SER A 169 18.72 -5.11 -2.11
C SER A 169 19.37 -6.07 -3.08
N ILE A 170 20.57 -5.72 -3.58
CA ILE A 170 21.37 -6.53 -4.49
C ILE A 170 22.71 -6.82 -3.81
N GLY A 171 22.82 -8.02 -3.22
CA GLY A 171 23.94 -8.38 -2.36
C GLY A 171 23.97 -7.57 -1.06
N ALA A 172 25.07 -7.69 -0.32
CA ALA A 172 25.18 -7.13 1.04
C ALA A 172 25.33 -5.59 1.10
N ASN A 173 25.65 -4.95 -0.02
CA ASN A 173 26.16 -3.57 -0.01
C ASN A 173 25.37 -2.57 -0.87
N ASN A 174 24.47 -3.04 -1.74
CA ASN A 174 23.75 -2.17 -2.66
C ASN A 174 22.26 -2.24 -2.33
N ILE A 175 21.76 -1.21 -1.64
CA ILE A 175 20.34 -1.04 -1.37
C ILE A 175 19.87 0.25 -2.05
N PHE A 176 18.86 0.10 -2.89
CA PHE A 176 18.19 1.19 -3.59
C PHE A 176 16.74 1.25 -3.16
N LEU A 177 16.21 2.47 -3.09
CA LEU A 177 14.84 2.73 -2.66
C LEU A 177 14.08 3.45 -3.78
N ILE A 178 12.80 3.14 -3.93
CA ILE A 178 11.87 3.98 -4.70
C ILE A 178 11.15 4.89 -3.71
N HIS A 179 11.45 6.18 -3.75
CA HIS A 179 10.91 7.20 -2.86
C HIS A 179 9.82 8.02 -3.58
N LYS A 180 8.62 8.16 -2.97
CA LYS A 180 7.43 8.85 -3.53
C LYS A 180 7.70 10.26 -4.06
N VAL A 181 8.69 10.94 -3.49
CA VAL A 181 9.08 12.32 -3.83
C VAL A 181 10.38 12.39 -4.65
N PHE A 182 11.30 11.44 -4.47
CA PHE A 182 12.67 11.56 -4.98
C PHE A 182 13.04 10.47 -5.99
N ASP A 183 12.07 9.64 -6.37
CA ASP A 183 12.23 8.47 -7.23
C ASP A 183 13.34 7.54 -6.71
N LEU A 184 14.16 6.97 -7.60
CA LEU A 184 15.22 6.05 -7.25
C LEU A 184 16.32 6.76 -6.44
N ILE A 185 16.57 6.29 -5.21
CA ILE A 185 17.59 6.86 -4.32
C ILE A 185 18.44 5.76 -3.66
N GLU A 186 19.76 5.97 -3.56
CA GLU A 186 20.66 5.06 -2.85
C GLU A 186 20.70 5.40 -1.36
N THR A 187 20.67 4.37 -0.50
CA THR A 187 20.79 4.52 0.96
C THR A 187 22.21 4.19 1.45
N ASP A 188 22.57 4.72 2.62
CA ASP A 188 23.80 4.36 3.32
C ASP A 188 23.69 3.07 4.16
N ILE A 189 22.49 2.49 4.26
CA ILE A 189 22.27 1.19 4.92
C ILE A 189 22.95 0.08 4.12
N ARG A 190 23.74 -0.76 4.81
CA ARG A 190 24.45 -1.91 4.26
C ARG A 190 24.44 -3.06 5.26
N PHE A 191 24.35 -4.30 4.78
CA PHE A 191 24.56 -5.50 5.59
C PHE A 191 26.04 -5.75 5.88
N GLY A 192 26.93 -5.20 5.06
CA GLY A 192 28.38 -5.30 5.20
C GLY A 192 28.96 -6.55 4.54
N ASP A 193 28.43 -7.73 4.87
CA ASP A 193 28.86 -9.01 4.30
C ASP A 193 27.69 -9.96 3.97
N GLU A 194 27.98 -10.96 3.14
CA GLU A 194 26.98 -11.93 2.67
C GLU A 194 26.45 -12.82 3.80
N THR A 195 27.24 -13.08 4.85
CA THR A 195 26.82 -13.91 5.98
C THR A 195 25.73 -13.21 6.77
N HIS A 196 25.89 -11.92 7.06
CA HIS A 196 24.86 -11.11 7.72
C HIS A 196 23.60 -11.00 6.87
N LEU A 197 23.72 -10.77 5.56
CA LEU A 197 22.56 -10.75 4.66
C LEU A 197 21.85 -12.12 4.65
N SER A 198 22.60 -13.21 4.54
CA SER A 198 22.05 -14.57 4.51
C SER A 198 21.31 -14.91 5.80
N ASN A 199 21.88 -14.57 6.96
CA ASN A 199 21.23 -14.78 8.25
C ASN A 199 19.96 -13.93 8.38
N PHE A 200 20.01 -12.67 7.93
CA PHE A 200 18.83 -11.80 7.90
C PHE A 200 17.72 -12.41 7.04
N LEU A 201 18.04 -12.87 5.82
CA LEU A 201 17.06 -13.46 4.92
C LEU A 201 16.49 -14.76 5.47
N ARG A 202 17.30 -15.62 6.12
CA ARG A 202 16.81 -16.82 6.82
C ARG A 202 15.83 -16.48 7.92
N ASN A 203 16.22 -15.60 8.84
CA ASN A 203 15.35 -15.20 9.96
C ASN A 203 14.06 -14.54 9.47
N MET A 204 14.15 -13.66 8.46
CA MET A 204 12.98 -13.03 7.85
C MET A 204 12.08 -14.08 7.18
N SER A 205 12.66 -15.04 6.47
CA SER A 205 11.93 -16.11 5.79
C SER A 205 11.20 -17.05 6.76
N GLU A 206 11.75 -17.26 7.95
CA GLU A 206 11.09 -18.02 9.03
C GLU A 206 9.93 -17.23 9.61
N ARG A 207 10.10 -15.92 9.83
CA ARG A 207 9.05 -15.03 10.36
C ARG A 207 7.84 -14.89 9.42
N ILE A 208 8.05 -15.03 8.11
CA ILE A 208 6.97 -15.02 7.10
C ILE A 208 6.43 -16.43 6.78
N ASP A 209 6.78 -17.44 7.59
CA ASP A 209 6.40 -18.86 7.44
C ASP A 209 6.75 -19.48 6.07
N ARG A 210 7.78 -18.94 5.41
CA ARG A 210 8.27 -19.44 4.11
C ARG A 210 9.80 -19.52 4.11
N PRO A 211 10.40 -20.49 4.83
CA PRO A 211 11.85 -20.57 5.00
C PRO A 211 12.58 -20.75 3.67
N VAL A 212 13.65 -19.99 3.48
CA VAL A 212 14.56 -20.12 2.33
C VAL A 212 15.64 -21.16 2.58
N SER A 213 16.05 -21.85 1.51
CA SER A 213 17.18 -22.78 1.52
C SER A 213 17.84 -22.82 0.16
N GLU A 214 19.02 -23.45 0.05
CA GLU A 214 19.66 -23.67 -1.25
C GLU A 214 18.78 -24.51 -2.20
N ALA A 215 17.98 -25.43 -1.65
CA ALA A 215 17.05 -26.24 -2.45
C ALA A 215 15.78 -25.46 -2.87
N LYS A 216 15.38 -24.46 -2.08
CA LYS A 216 14.26 -23.55 -2.36
C LYS A 216 14.70 -22.09 -2.21
N PRO A 217 15.47 -21.58 -3.17
CA PRO A 217 16.15 -20.30 -3.03
C PRO A 217 15.29 -19.09 -3.42
N ILE A 218 14.14 -19.32 -4.07
CA ILE A 218 13.21 -18.26 -4.47
C ILE A 218 11.96 -18.37 -3.61
N VAL A 219 11.63 -17.27 -2.92
CA VAL A 219 10.46 -17.17 -2.06
C VAL A 219 9.76 -15.83 -2.31
N ASP A 220 8.46 -15.91 -2.57
CA ASP A 220 7.54 -14.77 -2.51
C ASP A 220 6.66 -14.93 -1.26
N ALA A 221 6.45 -13.85 -0.52
CA ALA A 221 5.60 -13.87 0.67
C ALA A 221 5.00 -12.50 0.99
N SER A 222 4.04 -12.51 1.92
CA SER A 222 3.58 -11.30 2.63
C SER A 222 4.29 -11.21 3.97
N MET A 223 4.77 -10.02 4.30
CA MET A 223 5.36 -9.66 5.58
C MET A 223 4.26 -9.35 6.61
N PRO A 224 4.57 -9.37 7.92
CA PRO A 224 3.58 -9.10 8.97
C PRO A 224 2.92 -7.71 8.89
N ASP A 225 3.61 -6.72 8.32
CA ASP A 225 3.08 -5.37 8.07
C ASP A 225 2.21 -5.28 6.81
N GLY A 226 1.99 -6.39 6.10
CA GLY A 226 1.29 -6.49 4.82
C GLY A 226 2.18 -6.28 3.60
N SER A 227 3.46 -5.89 3.77
CA SER A 227 4.37 -5.64 2.65
C SER A 227 4.65 -6.93 1.88
N ARG A 228 4.89 -6.84 0.57
CA ARG A 228 5.29 -8.01 -0.24
C ARG A 228 6.80 -8.12 -0.26
N ILE A 229 7.34 -9.31 0.00
CA ILE A 229 8.77 -9.59 -0.13
C ILE A 229 9.02 -10.70 -1.14
N ASN A 230 9.96 -10.46 -2.05
CA ASN A 230 10.57 -11.47 -2.91
C ASN A 230 12.02 -11.66 -2.47
N ILE A 231 12.44 -12.90 -2.21
CA ILE A 231 13.79 -13.28 -1.79
C ILE A 231 14.38 -14.20 -2.84
N ILE A 232 15.62 -13.92 -3.25
CA ILE A 232 16.47 -14.79 -4.05
C ILE A 232 17.74 -15.07 -3.25
N PHE A 233 17.76 -16.22 -2.58
CA PHE A 233 18.71 -16.55 -1.54
C PHE A 233 20.07 -17.05 -2.06
N SER A 234 20.11 -17.94 -3.06
CA SER A 234 21.37 -18.55 -3.48
C SER A 234 22.22 -17.68 -4.41
N ASN A 235 23.52 -17.78 -4.23
CA ASN A 235 24.52 -17.10 -5.07
C ASN A 235 24.71 -17.74 -6.46
N ASP A 236 24.32 -19.01 -6.65
CA ASP A 236 24.35 -19.67 -7.96
C ASP A 236 23.23 -19.15 -8.88
N ILE A 237 22.08 -18.74 -8.32
CA ILE A 237 20.99 -18.06 -9.00
C ILE A 237 21.26 -16.56 -9.09
N SER A 238 21.58 -15.92 -7.96
CA SER A 238 21.88 -14.49 -7.91
C SER A 238 23.38 -14.25 -7.85
N ARG A 239 24.01 -14.13 -9.03
CA ARG A 239 25.48 -14.04 -9.16
C ARG A 239 26.13 -12.82 -8.49
N ARG A 240 25.33 -11.82 -8.08
CA ARG A 240 25.80 -10.62 -7.34
C ARG A 240 25.57 -10.75 -5.83
N GLY A 241 25.33 -11.95 -5.34
CA GLY A 241 24.97 -12.25 -3.96
C GLY A 241 23.46 -12.38 -3.79
N ALA A 242 23.03 -12.94 -2.66
CA ALA A 242 21.62 -12.98 -2.27
C ALA A 242 20.94 -11.61 -2.44
N SER A 243 19.67 -11.59 -2.83
CA SER A 243 18.92 -10.36 -3.08
C SER A 243 17.49 -10.47 -2.58
N PHE A 244 16.87 -9.32 -2.35
CA PHE A 244 15.45 -9.25 -2.07
C PHE A 244 14.86 -7.95 -2.58
N THR A 245 13.55 -7.98 -2.85
CA THR A 245 12.74 -6.80 -3.14
C THR A 245 11.57 -6.76 -2.18
N ILE A 246 11.40 -5.66 -1.47
CA ILE A 246 10.21 -5.38 -0.64
C ILE A 246 9.38 -4.32 -1.36
N ARG A 247 8.11 -4.62 -1.61
CA ARG A 247 7.11 -3.63 -2.03
C ARG A 247 6.28 -3.31 -0.80
N LYS A 248 6.43 -2.10 -0.28
CA LYS A 248 5.83 -1.71 0.99
C LYS A 248 4.33 -1.63 0.88
N PHE A 249 3.67 -2.14 1.91
CA PHE A 249 2.25 -1.96 2.09
C PHE A 249 1.95 -0.52 2.52
N GLN A 250 0.90 0.05 1.93
CA GLN A 250 0.44 1.38 2.33
C GLN A 250 -0.67 1.23 3.36
N ASP A 251 -0.48 1.83 4.52
CA ASP A 251 -1.46 1.67 5.59
C ASP A 251 -2.79 2.38 5.25
N THR A 252 -2.69 3.62 4.78
CA THR A 252 -3.84 4.39 4.31
C THR A 252 -3.87 4.38 2.78
N PRO A 253 -4.96 3.90 2.16
CA PRO A 253 -5.11 3.97 0.71
C PRO A 253 -5.22 5.43 0.25
N SER A 254 -4.89 5.68 -1.02
CA SER A 254 -5.12 7.01 -1.61
C SER A 254 -6.60 7.30 -1.73
N SER A 255 -7.02 8.53 -1.40
CA SER A 255 -8.41 8.96 -1.52
C SER A 255 -8.80 9.27 -2.97
N ILE A 256 -10.10 9.25 -3.25
CA ILE A 256 -10.61 9.67 -4.56
C ILE A 256 -10.26 11.13 -4.88
N ILE A 257 -10.23 12.00 -3.86
CA ILE A 257 -9.84 13.41 -3.98
C ILE A 257 -8.37 13.55 -4.39
N GLN A 258 -7.48 12.70 -3.84
CA GLN A 258 -6.09 12.68 -4.30
C GLN A 258 -5.98 12.28 -5.77
N LEU A 259 -6.74 11.28 -6.24
CA LEU A 259 -6.75 10.92 -7.67
C LEU A 259 -7.25 12.05 -8.56
N ILE A 260 -8.25 12.83 -8.11
CA ILE A 260 -8.73 14.03 -8.81
C ILE A 260 -7.63 15.11 -8.84
N LYS A 261 -6.98 15.40 -7.70
CA LYS A 261 -5.89 16.39 -7.62
C LYS A 261 -4.68 16.02 -8.46
N TRP A 262 -4.36 14.73 -8.58
CA TRP A 262 -3.31 14.25 -9.48
C TRP A 262 -3.71 14.33 -10.96
N GLY A 263 -4.97 14.63 -11.24
CA GLY A 263 -5.55 14.61 -12.58
C GLY A 263 -5.63 13.19 -13.15
N THR A 264 -5.56 12.14 -12.33
CA THR A 264 -5.70 10.75 -12.76
C THR A 264 -7.10 10.50 -13.28
N ILE A 265 -8.11 11.08 -12.63
CA ILE A 265 -9.52 11.09 -13.00
C ILE A 265 -10.05 12.52 -12.87
N SER A 266 -11.16 12.85 -13.53
CA SER A 266 -11.89 14.10 -13.26
C SER A 266 -12.93 13.92 -12.15
N THR A 267 -13.51 15.03 -11.67
CA THR A 267 -14.60 15.04 -10.69
C THR A 267 -15.85 14.36 -11.27
N GLU A 268 -16.13 14.55 -12.56
CA GLU A 268 -17.27 13.91 -13.25
C GLU A 268 -17.08 12.40 -13.36
N ILE A 269 -15.84 11.93 -13.64
CA ILE A 269 -15.53 10.50 -13.60
C ILE A 269 -15.79 9.95 -12.20
N ALA A 270 -15.30 10.64 -11.16
CA ALA A 270 -15.47 10.19 -9.79
C ALA A 270 -16.96 10.15 -9.38
N ALA A 271 -17.76 11.14 -9.79
CA ALA A 271 -19.19 11.18 -9.55
C ALA A 271 -19.96 10.08 -10.30
N TYR A 272 -19.58 9.80 -11.55
CA TYR A 272 -20.11 8.68 -12.32
C TYR A 272 -19.82 7.34 -11.62
N LEU A 273 -18.58 7.14 -11.17
CA LEU A 273 -18.19 5.95 -10.41
C LEU A 273 -18.94 5.86 -9.08
N TRP A 274 -19.20 6.99 -8.43
CA TRP A 274 -19.98 7.05 -7.20
C TRP A 274 -21.37 6.45 -7.42
N LEU A 275 -22.10 6.92 -8.43
CA LEU A 275 -23.40 6.36 -8.79
C LEU A 275 -23.33 4.88 -9.18
N CYS A 276 -22.32 4.49 -9.96
CA CYS A 276 -22.16 3.09 -10.36
C CYS A 276 -22.00 2.16 -9.14
N LEU A 277 -21.10 2.49 -8.21
CA LEU A 277 -20.78 1.64 -7.08
C LEU A 277 -21.86 1.64 -6.00
N GLU A 278 -22.55 2.76 -5.82
CA GLU A 278 -23.70 2.84 -4.93
C GLU A 278 -24.83 1.89 -5.36
N TYR A 279 -25.10 1.86 -6.66
CA TYR A 279 -26.20 1.07 -7.22
C TYR A 279 -25.82 -0.36 -7.57
N GLY A 280 -24.63 -0.83 -7.16
CA GLY A 280 -24.24 -2.23 -7.30
C GLY A 280 -23.74 -2.60 -8.70
N MET A 281 -23.22 -1.65 -9.48
CA MET A 281 -22.61 -1.96 -10.77
C MET A 281 -21.26 -2.65 -10.56
N SER A 282 -21.05 -3.73 -11.32
CA SER A 282 -19.77 -4.44 -11.38
C SER A 282 -18.77 -3.67 -12.24
N ALA A 283 -17.55 -3.51 -11.73
CA ALA A 283 -16.55 -2.62 -12.29
C ALA A 283 -15.15 -3.22 -12.29
N PHE A 284 -14.52 -3.30 -13.46
CA PHE A 284 -13.12 -3.73 -13.56
C PHE A 284 -12.19 -2.54 -13.78
N VAL A 285 -11.10 -2.50 -13.01
CA VAL A 285 -10.02 -1.54 -13.18
C VAL A 285 -8.90 -2.23 -13.96
N CYS A 286 -8.77 -1.88 -15.23
CA CYS A 286 -7.79 -2.42 -16.13
C CYS A 286 -6.60 -1.48 -16.35
N GLY A 287 -5.46 -2.05 -16.68
CA GLY A 287 -4.23 -1.31 -16.98
C GLY A 287 -2.99 -2.18 -16.89
N GLU A 288 -1.88 -1.66 -17.39
CA GLU A 288 -0.58 -2.35 -17.34
C GLU A 288 -0.01 -2.37 -15.91
N THR A 289 1.12 -3.04 -15.71
CA THR A 289 1.86 -3.00 -14.44
C THR A 289 2.19 -1.54 -14.07
N ALA A 290 2.10 -1.21 -12.77
CA ALA A 290 2.36 0.14 -12.23
C ALA A 290 1.45 1.29 -12.74
N SER A 291 0.37 0.99 -13.46
CA SER A 291 -0.64 1.98 -13.91
C SER A 291 -1.53 2.54 -12.79
N GLY A 292 -1.50 1.94 -11.59
CA GLY A 292 -2.29 2.39 -10.44
C GLY A 292 -3.65 1.71 -10.26
N LYS A 293 -3.87 0.51 -10.85
CA LYS A 293 -5.14 -0.24 -10.76
C LYS A 293 -5.64 -0.41 -9.33
N THR A 294 -4.83 -1.02 -8.47
CA THR A 294 -5.21 -1.29 -7.08
C THR A 294 -5.41 0.00 -6.28
N THR A 295 -4.66 1.05 -6.59
CA THR A 295 -4.85 2.39 -6.00
C THR A 295 -6.21 2.98 -6.36
N ALA A 296 -6.59 2.94 -7.64
CA ALA A 296 -7.90 3.43 -8.09
C ALA A 296 -9.06 2.57 -7.57
N LEU A 297 -8.88 1.25 -7.53
CA LEU A 297 -9.84 0.33 -6.93
C LEU A 297 -10.09 0.69 -5.45
N ASN A 298 -9.02 0.83 -4.66
CA ASN A 298 -9.10 1.23 -3.24
C ASN A 298 -9.79 2.58 -3.04
N ALA A 299 -9.41 3.60 -3.84
CA ALA A 299 -10.02 4.91 -3.75
C ALA A 299 -11.53 4.90 -4.05
N ALA A 300 -11.95 4.11 -5.05
CA ALA A 300 -13.34 4.04 -5.47
C ALA A 300 -14.22 3.24 -4.50
N MET A 301 -13.67 2.31 -3.71
CA MET A 301 -14.44 1.55 -2.72
C MET A 301 -15.13 2.43 -1.66
N ALA A 302 -14.64 3.66 -1.42
CA ALA A 302 -15.30 4.63 -0.56
C ALA A 302 -16.72 5.02 -1.04
N PHE A 303 -17.04 4.79 -2.32
CA PHE A 303 -18.37 5.01 -2.89
C PHE A 303 -19.32 3.82 -2.77
N ILE A 304 -18.86 2.65 -2.34
CA ILE A 304 -19.77 1.55 -2.04
C ILE A 304 -20.51 1.91 -0.75
N ASN A 305 -21.82 1.68 -0.71
CA ASN A 305 -22.65 1.97 0.46
C ASN A 305 -21.99 1.46 1.77
N PRO A 306 -21.79 2.32 2.80
CA PRO A 306 -21.11 1.92 4.03
C PRO A 306 -21.74 0.74 4.79
N ALA A 307 -23.02 0.45 4.55
CA ALA A 307 -23.74 -0.68 5.14
C ALA A 307 -23.53 -2.02 4.40
N SER A 308 -22.87 -2.01 3.24
CA SER A 308 -22.63 -3.21 2.44
C SER A 308 -21.65 -4.18 3.11
N LYS A 309 -21.90 -5.48 2.93
CA LYS A 309 -20.96 -6.54 3.22
C LYS A 309 -19.97 -6.70 2.06
N ILE A 310 -18.69 -6.57 2.39
CA ILE A 310 -17.59 -6.74 1.43
C ILE A 310 -16.90 -8.07 1.66
N PHE A 311 -16.63 -8.79 0.58
CA PHE A 311 -15.79 -9.99 0.57
C PHE A 311 -14.57 -9.72 -0.31
N THR A 312 -13.36 -9.84 0.23
CA THR A 312 -12.13 -9.68 -0.55
C THR A 312 -11.43 -11.02 -0.74
N ALA A 313 -10.93 -11.27 -1.94
CA ALA A 313 -10.12 -12.43 -2.28
C ALA A 313 -8.85 -11.96 -2.99
N GLU A 314 -7.69 -12.24 -2.39
CA GLU A 314 -6.40 -11.69 -2.84
C GLU A 314 -5.26 -12.69 -2.67
N ASP A 315 -4.21 -12.60 -3.49
CA ASP A 315 -2.97 -13.35 -3.23
C ASP A 315 -2.13 -12.72 -2.10
N THR A 316 -2.31 -11.43 -1.92
CA THR A 316 -1.73 -10.66 -0.81
C THR A 316 -2.69 -9.52 -0.52
N ALA A 317 -2.91 -9.23 0.76
CA ALA A 317 -3.75 -8.12 1.18
C ALA A 317 -3.20 -6.81 0.60
N GLU A 318 -3.92 -6.22 -0.35
CA GLU A 318 -3.66 -4.88 -0.89
C GLU A 318 -4.93 -4.01 -0.86
N VAL A 319 -6.12 -4.63 -0.92
CA VAL A 319 -7.38 -3.91 -0.84
C VAL A 319 -7.80 -3.67 0.60
N LYS A 320 -8.29 -2.45 0.86
CA LYS A 320 -8.73 -1.98 2.17
C LYS A 320 -10.11 -1.36 2.07
N PRO A 321 -11.18 -2.17 1.99
CA PRO A 321 -12.53 -1.65 2.05
C PRO A 321 -12.74 -0.91 3.39
N PRO A 322 -13.37 0.27 3.39
CA PRO A 322 -13.68 1.01 4.62
C PRO A 322 -14.85 0.40 5.43
N HIS A 323 -15.47 -0.66 4.92
CA HIS A 323 -16.73 -1.21 5.42
C HIS A 323 -16.53 -2.01 6.71
N ARG A 324 -17.48 -1.84 7.64
CA ARG A 324 -17.46 -2.54 8.94
C ARG A 324 -17.63 -4.05 8.78
N VAL A 325 -18.45 -4.49 7.83
CA VAL A 325 -18.70 -5.91 7.55
C VAL A 325 -17.79 -6.35 6.40
N TRP A 326 -16.53 -6.57 6.72
CA TRP A 326 -15.51 -6.99 5.77
C TRP A 326 -15.01 -8.40 6.09
N GLN A 327 -15.16 -9.30 5.13
CA GLN A 327 -14.57 -10.63 5.16
C GLN A 327 -13.35 -10.66 4.24
N GLN A 328 -12.16 -10.76 4.83
CA GLN A 328 -10.88 -10.79 4.11
C GLN A 328 -10.37 -12.22 3.94
N LEU A 329 -10.05 -12.63 2.71
CA LEU A 329 -9.49 -13.94 2.42
C LEU A 329 -8.24 -13.82 1.55
N LEU A 330 -7.23 -14.62 1.89
CA LEU A 330 -5.97 -14.71 1.16
C LEU A 330 -5.77 -16.11 0.60
N THR A 331 -5.14 -16.20 -0.58
CA THR A 331 -4.72 -17.48 -1.14
C THR A 331 -3.57 -18.07 -0.33
N ARG A 332 -3.43 -19.39 -0.42
CA ARG A 332 -2.34 -20.15 0.18
C ARG A 332 -1.71 -21.03 -0.88
N GLU A 333 -0.63 -20.56 -1.49
CA GLU A 333 0.09 -21.27 -2.56
C GLU A 333 1.08 -22.32 -2.02
N SER A 334 1.57 -22.14 -0.78
CA SER A 334 2.58 -23.00 -0.18
C SER A 334 1.98 -24.13 0.65
N GLY A 335 2.67 -25.27 0.67
CA GLY A 335 2.29 -26.46 1.44
C GLY A 335 1.98 -27.66 0.54
N PRO A 336 1.61 -28.81 1.13
CA PRO A 336 1.09 -29.96 0.39
C PRO A 336 -0.09 -29.56 -0.50
N ALA A 337 -0.30 -30.28 -1.62
CA ALA A 337 -1.28 -29.88 -2.63
C ALA A 337 -2.71 -29.76 -2.09
N GLU A 338 -3.08 -30.67 -1.20
CA GLU A 338 -4.34 -30.71 -0.47
C GLU A 338 -4.56 -29.52 0.47
N SER A 339 -3.49 -28.82 0.85
CA SER A 339 -3.56 -27.64 1.71
C SER A 339 -3.60 -26.33 0.92
N ARG A 340 -3.37 -26.34 -0.39
CA ARG A 340 -3.39 -25.10 -1.18
C ARG A 340 -4.80 -24.53 -1.28
N VAL A 341 -4.90 -23.20 -1.17
CA VAL A 341 -6.16 -22.48 -1.33
C VAL A 341 -5.97 -21.46 -2.43
N GLU A 342 -6.55 -21.73 -3.58
CA GLU A 342 -6.43 -20.89 -4.77
C GLU A 342 -7.57 -19.87 -4.85
N MET A 343 -7.37 -18.81 -5.63
CA MET A 343 -8.35 -17.73 -5.81
C MET A 343 -9.73 -18.25 -6.21
N PHE A 344 -9.75 -19.22 -7.12
CA PHE A 344 -10.97 -19.90 -7.56
C PHE A 344 -11.79 -20.48 -6.40
N SER A 345 -11.12 -21.10 -5.42
CA SER A 345 -11.77 -21.65 -4.22
C SER A 345 -12.35 -20.55 -3.33
N LEU A 346 -11.63 -19.42 -3.20
CA LEU A 346 -12.10 -18.27 -2.42
C LEU A 346 -13.36 -17.65 -3.05
N LEU A 347 -13.39 -17.47 -4.37
CA LEU A 347 -14.55 -16.92 -5.06
C LEU A 347 -15.77 -17.85 -4.97
N LYS A 348 -15.56 -19.17 -5.04
CA LYS A 348 -16.65 -20.14 -4.79
C LYS A 348 -17.21 -20.06 -3.38
N ALA A 349 -16.37 -19.76 -2.38
CA ALA A 349 -16.82 -19.54 -1.01
C ALA A 349 -17.62 -18.22 -0.89
N ALA A 350 -17.22 -17.18 -1.62
CA ALA A 350 -17.91 -15.89 -1.65
C ALA A 350 -19.40 -16.03 -2.02
N LEU A 351 -19.72 -16.86 -3.03
CA LEU A 351 -21.09 -17.12 -3.48
C LEU A 351 -22.03 -17.66 -2.37
N ARG A 352 -21.48 -18.26 -1.32
CA ARG A 352 -22.23 -18.76 -0.15
C ARG A 352 -22.21 -17.80 1.03
N SER A 353 -21.31 -16.81 1.01
CA SER A 353 -21.21 -15.81 2.06
C SER A 353 -22.22 -14.67 1.90
N ARG A 354 -22.93 -14.58 0.77
CA ARG A 354 -23.90 -13.51 0.47
C ARG A 354 -23.31 -12.11 0.69
N PRO A 355 -22.17 -11.76 0.08
CA PRO A 355 -21.68 -10.39 0.08
C PRO A 355 -22.50 -9.51 -0.86
N ASP A 356 -22.54 -8.21 -0.60
CA ASP A 356 -23.07 -7.24 -1.56
C ASP A 356 -22.04 -6.97 -2.67
N TYR A 357 -20.76 -6.89 -2.29
CA TYR A 357 -19.62 -6.75 -3.20
C TYR A 357 -18.56 -7.82 -2.97
N ILE A 358 -18.11 -8.44 -4.06
CA ILE A 358 -16.92 -9.29 -4.12
C ILE A 358 -15.80 -8.48 -4.77
N ILE A 359 -14.69 -8.29 -4.06
CA ILE A 359 -13.53 -7.58 -4.54
C ILE A 359 -12.40 -8.59 -4.77
N VAL A 360 -11.97 -8.74 -6.02
CA VAL A 360 -10.86 -9.62 -6.40
C VAL A 360 -9.61 -8.78 -6.62
N GLY A 361 -8.56 -9.01 -5.84
CA GLY A 361 -7.34 -8.20 -5.89
C GLY A 361 -6.78 -8.08 -7.31
N GLU A 362 -6.63 -9.20 -8.00
CA GLU A 362 -6.33 -9.27 -9.43
C GLU A 362 -6.86 -10.58 -10.02
N ILE A 363 -7.46 -10.52 -11.20
CA ILE A 363 -7.81 -11.72 -11.98
C ILE A 363 -6.71 -11.98 -13.00
N ARG A 364 -6.18 -13.21 -13.02
CA ARG A 364 -5.09 -13.70 -13.87
C ARG A 364 -5.47 -14.98 -14.64
N GLY A 365 -6.41 -15.77 -14.14
CA GLY A 365 -6.74 -17.10 -14.65
C GLY A 365 -8.21 -17.51 -14.50
N GLU A 366 -8.42 -18.81 -14.28
CA GLU A 366 -9.75 -19.46 -14.28
C GLU A 366 -10.76 -18.87 -13.30
N GLU A 367 -10.30 -18.22 -12.23
CA GLU A 367 -11.13 -17.51 -11.26
C GLU A 367 -11.98 -16.42 -11.91
N GLY A 368 -11.55 -15.88 -13.06
CA GLY A 368 -12.34 -14.93 -13.83
C GLY A 368 -13.71 -15.48 -14.24
N SER A 369 -13.80 -16.78 -14.54
CA SER A 369 -15.10 -17.42 -14.82
C SER A 369 -16.06 -17.37 -13.63
N VAL A 370 -15.54 -17.55 -12.42
CA VAL A 370 -16.33 -17.50 -11.18
C VAL A 370 -16.74 -16.07 -10.86
N ALA A 371 -15.89 -15.08 -11.14
CA ALA A 371 -16.26 -13.67 -11.01
C ALA A 371 -17.49 -13.33 -11.87
N PHE A 372 -17.51 -13.75 -13.13
CA PHE A 372 -18.68 -13.57 -14.00
C PHE A 372 -19.91 -14.37 -13.55
N GLN A 373 -19.71 -15.59 -13.01
CA GLN A 373 -20.79 -16.36 -12.39
C GLN A 373 -21.37 -15.64 -11.16
N ALA A 374 -20.54 -14.96 -10.38
CA ALA A 374 -20.98 -14.17 -9.23
C ALA A 374 -21.89 -13.02 -9.67
N MET A 375 -21.50 -12.30 -10.72
CA MET A 375 -22.32 -11.24 -11.33
C MET A 375 -23.68 -11.78 -11.79
N GLN A 376 -23.70 -12.94 -12.44
CA GLN A 376 -24.93 -13.59 -12.90
C GLN A 376 -25.87 -13.99 -11.75
N THR A 377 -25.32 -14.29 -10.57
CA THR A 377 -26.07 -14.64 -9.37
C THR A 377 -26.43 -13.43 -8.50
N GLY A 378 -26.22 -12.21 -9.02
CA GLY A 378 -26.64 -10.96 -8.39
C GLY A 378 -25.63 -10.36 -7.42
N HIS A 379 -24.38 -10.84 -7.41
CA HIS A 379 -23.30 -10.24 -6.61
C HIS A 379 -22.59 -9.16 -7.44
N SER A 380 -22.42 -7.97 -6.90
CA SER A 380 -21.58 -6.95 -7.54
C SER A 380 -20.12 -7.34 -7.40
N VAL A 381 -19.34 -7.19 -8.47
CA VAL A 381 -17.92 -7.58 -8.47
C VAL A 381 -17.05 -6.42 -8.90
N MET A 382 -15.98 -6.17 -8.15
CA MET A 382 -14.87 -5.35 -8.61
C MET A 382 -13.59 -6.15 -8.68
N ALA A 383 -12.77 -5.89 -9.69
CA ALA A 383 -11.47 -6.56 -9.80
C ALA A 383 -10.46 -5.69 -10.53
N THR A 384 -9.17 -5.94 -10.29
CA THR A 384 -8.13 -5.46 -11.20
C THR A 384 -7.82 -6.50 -12.27
N PHE A 385 -7.46 -6.03 -13.47
CA PHE A 385 -7.10 -6.92 -14.57
C PHE A 385 -6.03 -6.30 -15.47
N HIS A 386 -5.07 -7.09 -15.94
CA HIS A 386 -4.03 -6.57 -16.82
C HIS A 386 -4.51 -6.49 -18.29
N ALA A 387 -5.04 -5.34 -18.70
CA ALA A 387 -5.39 -5.08 -20.10
C ALA A 387 -5.24 -3.59 -20.44
N SER A 388 -4.74 -3.29 -21.64
CA SER A 388 -4.54 -1.90 -22.11
C SER A 388 -5.76 -1.30 -22.81
N SER A 389 -6.84 -2.07 -22.99
CA SER A 389 -8.10 -1.66 -23.64
C SER A 389 -9.20 -2.69 -23.34
N VAL A 390 -10.46 -2.30 -23.48
CA VAL A 390 -11.62 -3.19 -23.28
C VAL A 390 -11.62 -4.34 -24.29
N LYS A 391 -11.27 -4.08 -25.55
CA LYS A 391 -11.13 -5.14 -26.56
C LYS A 391 -10.15 -6.24 -26.11
N LYS A 392 -8.97 -5.87 -25.60
CA LYS A 392 -7.99 -6.85 -25.08
C LYS A 392 -8.48 -7.55 -23.82
N MET A 393 -9.20 -6.83 -22.95
CA MET A 393 -9.83 -7.42 -21.77
C MET A 393 -10.80 -8.54 -22.19
N ILE A 394 -11.73 -8.24 -23.09
CA ILE A 394 -12.72 -9.21 -23.60
C ILE A 394 -12.01 -10.43 -24.19
N GLN A 395 -11.03 -10.22 -25.08
CA GLN A 395 -10.26 -11.31 -25.69
C GLN A 395 -9.63 -12.25 -24.66
N ARG A 396 -9.07 -11.70 -23.57
CA ARG A 396 -8.45 -12.50 -22.50
C ARG A 396 -9.48 -13.23 -21.65
N PHE A 397 -10.61 -12.59 -21.32
CA PHE A 397 -11.69 -13.27 -20.57
C PHE A 397 -12.33 -14.39 -21.37
N THR A 398 -12.51 -14.22 -22.69
CA THR A 398 -13.07 -15.27 -23.55
C THR A 398 -12.06 -16.36 -23.91
N GLY A 399 -10.76 -16.07 -23.79
CA GLY A 399 -9.68 -16.99 -24.13
C GLY A 399 -9.26 -17.89 -22.97
N ASN A 400 -8.46 -18.91 -23.28
CA ASN A 400 -7.80 -19.76 -22.28
C ASN A 400 -6.76 -18.92 -21.48
N PRO A 401 -6.64 -19.09 -20.15
CA PRO A 401 -7.29 -20.09 -19.29
C PRO A 401 -8.63 -19.65 -18.66
N ILE A 402 -9.15 -18.46 -18.97
CA ILE A 402 -10.32 -17.91 -18.26
C ILE A 402 -11.65 -18.48 -18.80
N ASN A 403 -11.80 -18.53 -20.13
CA ASN A 403 -12.92 -19.18 -20.84
C ASN A 403 -14.33 -18.68 -20.46
N VAL A 404 -14.53 -17.38 -20.23
CA VAL A 404 -15.86 -16.77 -20.06
C VAL A 404 -16.59 -16.77 -21.41
N PRO A 405 -17.83 -17.30 -21.50
CA PRO A 405 -18.63 -17.17 -22.72
C PRO A 405 -18.84 -15.70 -23.09
N VAL A 406 -18.63 -15.35 -24.37
CA VAL A 406 -18.75 -13.96 -24.84
C VAL A 406 -20.12 -13.33 -24.54
N THR A 407 -21.16 -14.17 -24.49
CA THR A 407 -22.54 -13.79 -24.17
C THR A 407 -22.77 -13.41 -22.71
N PHE A 408 -21.79 -13.63 -21.82
CA PHE A 408 -21.87 -13.28 -20.40
C PHE A 408 -20.97 -12.10 -20.03
N ILE A 409 -20.22 -11.57 -20.99
CA ILE A 409 -19.30 -10.46 -20.76
C ILE A 409 -20.04 -9.18 -20.35
N ASP A 410 -21.30 -9.02 -20.78
CA ASP A 410 -22.19 -7.91 -20.43
C ASP A 410 -22.75 -7.97 -18.99
N ASN A 411 -22.45 -9.02 -18.22
CA ASN A 411 -22.66 -9.01 -16.77
C ASN A 411 -21.72 -8.04 -16.05
N LEU A 412 -20.55 -7.74 -16.63
CA LEU A 412 -19.69 -6.65 -16.18
C LEU A 412 -20.29 -5.34 -16.70
N ASN A 413 -20.46 -4.33 -15.85
CA ASN A 413 -21.14 -3.10 -16.27
C ASN A 413 -20.16 -2.07 -16.84
N ILE A 414 -19.02 -1.87 -16.17
CA ILE A 414 -18.05 -0.85 -16.56
C ILE A 414 -16.61 -1.39 -16.53
N CYS A 415 -15.79 -0.89 -17.45
CA CYS A 415 -14.35 -1.11 -17.48
C CYS A 415 -13.61 0.24 -17.49
N ILE A 416 -12.72 0.42 -16.52
CA ILE A 416 -11.91 1.62 -16.34
C ILE A 416 -10.50 1.30 -16.85
N ILE A 417 -9.99 2.05 -17.82
CA ILE A 417 -8.65 1.83 -18.39
C ILE A 417 -7.66 2.86 -17.84
N LEU A 418 -6.75 2.42 -16.98
CA LEU A 418 -5.64 3.20 -16.48
C LEU A 418 -4.36 2.94 -17.29
N GLN A 419 -3.61 4.00 -17.56
CA GLN A 419 -2.30 3.91 -18.19
C GLN A 419 -1.28 4.76 -17.44
N ALA A 420 -0.05 4.26 -17.36
CA ALA A 420 1.12 5.06 -17.00
C ALA A 420 1.76 5.58 -18.29
N ALA A 421 1.83 6.90 -18.44
CA ALA A 421 2.33 7.55 -19.65
C ALA A 421 3.33 8.66 -19.32
N TYR A 422 4.33 8.82 -20.18
CA TYR A 422 5.19 10.00 -20.17
C TYR A 422 4.62 11.05 -21.12
N VAL A 423 4.09 12.13 -20.58
CA VAL A 423 3.59 13.26 -21.36
C VAL A 423 4.52 14.44 -21.16
N LYS A 424 5.17 14.90 -22.24
CA LYS A 424 6.14 16.02 -22.20
C LYS A 424 7.21 15.83 -21.11
N GLY A 425 7.73 14.61 -20.96
CA GLY A 425 8.78 14.26 -19.99
C GLY A 425 8.30 14.03 -18.54
N LYS A 426 7.01 14.22 -18.23
CA LYS A 426 6.44 13.94 -16.91
C LYS A 426 5.76 12.58 -16.87
N PHE A 427 6.10 11.77 -15.87
CA PHE A 427 5.41 10.51 -15.58
C PHE A 427 4.03 10.79 -14.97
N LEU A 428 2.99 10.33 -15.64
CA LEU A 428 1.59 10.52 -15.23
C LEU A 428 0.87 9.17 -15.23
N ARG A 429 -0.05 9.00 -14.28
CA ARG A 429 -1.05 7.91 -14.30
C ARG A 429 -2.39 8.55 -14.67
N LYS A 430 -3.05 8.06 -15.72
CA LYS A 430 -4.28 8.66 -16.26
C LYS A 430 -5.34 7.60 -16.54
N CYS A 431 -6.59 7.92 -16.25
CA CYS A 431 -7.76 7.16 -16.69
C CYS A 431 -8.06 7.51 -18.15
N THR A 432 -7.52 6.68 -19.05
CA THR A 432 -7.59 6.94 -20.49
C THR A 432 -8.98 6.74 -21.07
N ALA A 433 -9.75 5.79 -20.52
CA ALA A 433 -11.12 5.54 -20.93
C ALA A 433 -11.94 4.91 -19.80
N ILE A 434 -13.24 5.18 -19.82
CA ILE A 434 -14.25 4.35 -19.14
C ILE A 434 -15.21 3.89 -20.21
N GLU A 435 -15.36 2.58 -20.37
CA GLU A 435 -16.35 2.02 -21.27
C GLU A 435 -17.41 1.22 -20.51
N GLU A 436 -18.65 1.36 -20.96
CA GLU A 436 -19.79 0.56 -20.52
C GLU A 436 -19.91 -0.66 -21.42
N LEU A 437 -20.20 -1.83 -20.84
CA LEU A 437 -20.52 -3.03 -21.59
C LEU A 437 -22.05 -3.16 -21.63
N VAL A 438 -22.62 -2.95 -22.82
CA VAL A 438 -24.06 -2.75 -22.99
C VAL A 438 -24.79 -4.08 -23.14
N GLY A 439 -24.23 -4.99 -23.94
CA GLY A 439 -24.84 -6.26 -24.29
C GLY A 439 -24.09 -7.00 -25.37
N TYR A 440 -24.45 -8.27 -25.61
CA TYR A 440 -23.97 -9.05 -26.75
C TYR A 440 -24.86 -8.85 -28.00
N SER A 441 -24.25 -8.66 -29.17
CA SER A 441 -24.93 -8.63 -30.48
C SER A 441 -24.56 -9.85 -31.31
N GLN A 442 -25.56 -10.67 -31.65
CA GLN A 442 -25.40 -11.80 -32.56
C GLN A 442 -25.04 -11.33 -33.97
N GLU A 443 -25.64 -10.24 -34.44
CA GLU A 443 -25.40 -9.69 -35.79
C GLU A 443 -23.97 -9.16 -35.96
N ALA A 444 -23.46 -8.47 -34.94
CA ALA A 444 -22.09 -7.96 -34.94
C ALA A 444 -21.05 -9.04 -34.53
N GLY A 445 -21.51 -10.21 -34.06
CA GLY A 445 -20.66 -11.29 -33.58
C GLY A 445 -19.79 -10.91 -32.38
N GLY A 446 -20.26 -10.01 -31.51
CA GLY A 446 -19.43 -9.45 -30.44
C GLY A 446 -20.18 -8.65 -29.39
N VAL A 447 -19.44 -8.20 -28.37
CA VAL A 447 -19.95 -7.37 -27.27
C VAL A 447 -20.00 -5.92 -27.72
N ILE A 448 -21.14 -5.27 -27.51
CA ILE A 448 -21.31 -3.82 -27.73
C ILE A 448 -20.77 -3.09 -26.50
N THR A 449 -19.82 -2.19 -26.71
CA THR A 449 -19.30 -1.30 -25.68
C THR A 449 -19.54 0.16 -26.05
N ARG A 450 -19.59 1.04 -25.05
CA ARG A 450 -19.71 2.50 -25.22
C ARG A 450 -18.65 3.20 -24.39
N ALA A 451 -17.76 3.94 -25.04
CA ALA A 451 -16.82 4.82 -24.34
C ALA A 451 -17.56 6.05 -23.81
N VAL A 452 -17.74 6.12 -22.49
CA VAL A 452 -18.43 7.23 -21.83
C VAL A 452 -17.47 8.34 -21.43
N PHE A 453 -16.24 8.00 -21.04
CA PHE A 453 -15.18 8.97 -20.79
C PHE A 453 -13.96 8.63 -21.63
N GLU A 454 -13.31 9.65 -22.18
CA GLU A 454 -12.03 9.51 -22.88
C GLU A 454 -11.09 10.66 -22.50
N TRP A 455 -9.85 10.33 -22.20
CA TRP A 455 -8.81 11.32 -21.94
C TRP A 455 -8.20 11.84 -23.23
N ASN A 456 -8.03 13.16 -23.33
CA ASN A 456 -7.30 13.80 -24.41
C ASN A 456 -5.86 14.14 -23.94
N PRO A 457 -4.82 13.46 -24.49
CA PRO A 457 -3.43 13.70 -24.10
C PRO A 457 -2.89 15.11 -24.42
N SER A 458 -3.47 15.78 -25.41
CA SER A 458 -3.00 17.08 -25.88
C SER A 458 -3.39 18.22 -24.93
N THR A 459 -4.60 18.14 -24.38
CA THR A 459 -5.17 19.13 -23.46
C THR A 459 -5.10 18.70 -22.00
N ASP A 460 -4.79 17.43 -21.72
CA ASP A 460 -4.86 16.79 -20.41
C ASP A 460 -6.24 16.90 -19.74
N VAL A 461 -7.30 16.67 -20.53
CA VAL A 461 -8.71 16.77 -20.09
C VAL A 461 -9.44 15.47 -20.36
N HIS A 462 -10.31 15.06 -19.42
CA HIS A 462 -11.25 13.96 -19.63
C HIS A 462 -12.53 14.50 -20.28
N LEU A 463 -12.92 13.93 -21.41
CA LEU A 463 -14.12 14.30 -22.15
C LEU A 463 -15.25 13.33 -21.78
N PHE A 464 -16.38 13.86 -21.29
CA PHE A 464 -17.58 13.07 -21.03
C PHE A 464 -18.40 12.90 -22.31
N ARG A 465 -18.08 11.87 -23.10
CA ARG A 465 -18.80 11.52 -24.34
C ARG A 465 -20.16 10.86 -24.08
N GLY A 466 -20.35 10.29 -22.89
CA GLY A 466 -21.57 9.63 -22.46
C GLY A 466 -22.70 10.55 -22.00
N LEU A 467 -22.52 11.87 -22.01
CA LEU A 467 -23.56 12.80 -21.56
C LEU A 467 -24.85 12.64 -22.39
N ASN A 468 -25.96 12.34 -21.71
CA ASN A 468 -27.26 12.01 -22.31
C ASN A 468 -27.25 10.79 -23.26
N ASN A 469 -26.29 9.87 -23.09
CA ASN A 469 -26.21 8.64 -23.87
C ASN A 469 -25.56 7.46 -23.10
N SER A 470 -25.38 7.59 -21.79
CA SER A 470 -24.89 6.52 -20.90
C SER A 470 -25.97 5.47 -20.71
N TYR A 471 -25.68 4.24 -21.12
CA TYR A 471 -26.59 3.11 -20.93
C TYR A 471 -26.64 2.70 -19.46
N ILE A 472 -25.52 2.76 -18.74
CA ILE A 472 -25.50 2.40 -17.31
C ILE A 472 -26.27 3.42 -16.47
N LEU A 473 -26.10 4.72 -16.69
CA LEU A 473 -26.86 5.74 -15.96
C LEU A 473 -28.35 5.65 -16.28
N GLU A 474 -28.73 5.64 -17.56
CA GLU A 474 -30.14 5.76 -17.95
C GLU A 474 -30.91 4.44 -17.83
N ASN A 475 -30.33 3.32 -18.26
CA ASN A 475 -31.04 2.03 -18.36
C ASN A 475 -30.78 1.06 -17.21
N LYS A 476 -29.82 1.35 -16.33
CA LYS A 476 -29.58 0.52 -15.14
C LYS A 476 -29.86 1.30 -13.86
N ILE A 477 -29.17 2.42 -13.68
CA ILE A 477 -29.21 3.17 -12.42
C ILE A 477 -30.51 3.96 -12.29
N ALA A 478 -30.89 4.75 -13.30
CA ALA A 478 -32.09 5.57 -13.23
C ALA A 478 -33.36 4.72 -13.07
N GLU A 479 -33.44 3.58 -13.76
CA GLU A 479 -34.53 2.60 -13.61
C GLU A 479 -34.57 2.01 -12.19
N LYS A 480 -33.41 1.60 -11.64
CA LYS A 480 -33.32 1.04 -10.28
C LYS A 480 -33.62 2.08 -9.20
N ALA A 481 -33.27 3.34 -9.44
CA ALA A 481 -33.56 4.46 -8.57
C ALA A 481 -35.02 4.96 -8.70
N GLY A 482 -35.76 4.52 -9.72
CA GLY A 482 -37.17 4.85 -9.91
C GLY A 482 -37.42 6.22 -10.55
N TYR A 483 -36.47 6.77 -11.29
CA TYR A 483 -36.67 8.03 -12.03
C TYR A 483 -37.69 7.86 -13.15
N LEU A 484 -38.61 8.84 -13.29
CA LEU A 484 -39.58 8.89 -14.39
C LEU A 484 -38.91 9.40 -15.67
N ASP A 485 -38.19 10.52 -15.58
CA ASP A 485 -37.26 10.95 -16.63
C ASP A 485 -35.85 10.45 -16.28
N LYS A 486 -35.37 9.49 -17.07
CA LYS A 486 -34.05 8.89 -16.91
C LYS A 486 -32.92 9.92 -16.98
N ARG A 487 -33.14 11.09 -17.59
CA ARG A 487 -32.12 12.14 -17.72
C ARG A 487 -31.88 12.89 -16.41
N GLU A 488 -32.80 12.84 -15.45
CA GLU A 488 -32.61 13.45 -14.12
C GLU A 488 -31.40 12.85 -13.38
N ILE A 489 -30.97 11.63 -13.74
CA ILE A 489 -29.77 11.01 -13.16
C ILE A 489 -28.49 11.82 -13.39
N TYR A 490 -28.42 12.59 -14.48
CA TYR A 490 -27.26 13.45 -14.75
C TYR A 490 -27.22 14.64 -13.78
N GLU A 491 -28.37 15.13 -13.30
CA GLU A 491 -28.41 16.19 -12.29
C GLU A 491 -27.81 15.71 -10.97
N GLU A 492 -28.15 14.50 -10.54
CA GLU A 492 -27.56 13.85 -9.37
C GLU A 492 -26.05 13.60 -9.58
N MET A 493 -25.64 13.15 -10.77
CA MET A 493 -24.22 12.99 -11.10
C MET A 493 -23.46 14.32 -10.97
N PHE A 494 -23.99 15.41 -11.52
CA PHE A 494 -23.37 16.73 -11.43
C PHE A 494 -23.40 17.31 -10.01
N LEU A 495 -24.44 17.02 -9.21
CA LEU A 495 -24.46 17.37 -7.78
C LEU A 495 -23.29 16.72 -7.05
N ARG A 496 -23.09 15.40 -7.25
CA ARG A 496 -21.97 14.67 -6.66
C ARG A 496 -20.61 15.19 -7.15
N ALA A 497 -20.51 15.57 -8.42
CA ALA A 497 -19.30 16.19 -8.95
C ALA A 497 -18.98 17.50 -8.22
N ARG A 498 -19.97 18.36 -7.95
CA ARG A 498 -19.79 19.59 -7.16
C ARG A 498 -19.37 19.30 -5.72
N ILE A 499 -19.94 18.28 -5.07
CA ILE A 499 -19.51 17.84 -3.73
C ILE A 499 -18.02 17.49 -3.71
N LEU A 500 -17.57 16.70 -4.68
CA LEU A 500 -16.17 16.29 -4.79
C LEU A 500 -15.25 17.48 -5.12
N ASP A 501 -15.69 18.39 -5.98
CA ASP A 501 -14.93 19.60 -6.33
C ASP A 501 -14.76 20.56 -5.14
N GLU A 502 -15.79 20.68 -4.28
CA GLU A 502 -15.71 21.45 -3.04
C GLU A 502 -14.69 20.83 -2.07
N MET A 503 -14.63 19.49 -1.99
CA MET A 503 -13.60 18.79 -1.21
C MET A 503 -12.18 19.03 -1.76
N VAL A 504 -12.02 19.05 -3.08
CA VAL A 504 -10.76 19.40 -3.75
C VAL A 504 -10.34 20.83 -3.40
N THR A 505 -11.28 21.79 -3.53
CA THR A 505 -11.05 23.22 -3.26
C THR A 505 -10.63 23.47 -1.81
N ARG A 506 -11.20 22.71 -0.87
CA ARG A 506 -10.88 22.77 0.57
C ARG A 506 -9.67 21.93 0.99
N ASP A 507 -8.98 21.30 0.03
CA ASP A 507 -7.84 20.41 0.26
C ASP A 507 -8.13 19.25 1.23
N ILE A 508 -9.34 18.69 1.17
CA ILE A 508 -9.75 17.54 1.97
C ILE A 508 -9.28 16.25 1.28
N VAL A 509 -8.00 15.94 1.45
CA VAL A 509 -7.34 14.82 0.74
C VAL A 509 -7.21 13.54 1.56
N GLU A 510 -7.28 13.62 2.88
CA GLU A 510 -7.08 12.47 3.79
C GLU A 510 -8.22 11.45 3.63
N TYR A 511 -7.87 10.18 3.43
CA TYR A 511 -8.83 9.11 3.13
C TYR A 511 -9.97 9.03 4.15
N ASP A 512 -9.64 9.08 5.45
CA ASP A 512 -10.63 8.97 6.52
C ASP A 512 -11.61 10.16 6.55
N LYS A 513 -11.12 11.38 6.28
CA LYS A 513 -11.98 12.57 6.19
C LYS A 513 -12.88 12.52 4.97
N VAL A 514 -12.35 12.07 3.83
CA VAL A 514 -13.14 11.87 2.61
C VAL A 514 -14.24 10.85 2.86
N LEU A 515 -13.89 9.72 3.47
CA LEU A 515 -14.83 8.67 3.83
C LEU A 515 -15.92 9.16 4.79
N GLU A 516 -15.55 9.95 5.81
CA GLU A 516 -16.50 10.54 6.77
C GLU A 516 -17.55 11.39 6.06
N ILE A 517 -17.13 12.26 5.13
CA ILE A 517 -18.03 13.13 4.36
C ILE A 517 -18.95 12.32 3.47
N ILE A 518 -18.41 11.36 2.70
CA ILE A 518 -19.21 10.48 1.84
C ILE A 518 -20.22 9.67 2.67
N SER A 519 -19.79 9.10 3.80
CA SER A 519 -20.65 8.33 4.71
C SER A 519 -21.73 9.20 5.34
N SER A 520 -21.42 10.44 5.68
CA SER A 520 -22.38 11.41 6.20
C SER A 520 -23.44 11.75 5.14
N TYR A 521 -23.02 11.96 3.88
CA TYR A 521 -23.94 12.15 2.75
C TYR A 521 -24.88 10.94 2.57
N TYR A 522 -24.39 9.71 2.66
CA TYR A 522 -25.24 8.51 2.62
C TYR A 522 -26.33 8.51 3.70
N SER A 523 -26.02 9.02 4.90
CA SER A 523 -26.94 8.97 6.04
C SER A 523 -27.92 10.14 6.13
N LYS A 524 -27.51 11.33 5.66
CA LYS A 524 -28.23 12.60 5.90
C LYS A 524 -28.45 13.42 4.62
N GLY A 525 -28.02 12.93 3.45
CA GLY A 525 -28.02 13.69 2.21
C GLY A 525 -27.20 14.98 2.34
N MET A 526 -27.74 16.07 1.81
CA MET A 526 -27.10 17.39 1.83
C MET A 526 -26.80 17.91 3.24
N ASP A 527 -27.66 17.62 4.22
CA ASP A 527 -27.48 18.03 5.62
C ASP A 527 -26.29 17.31 6.31
N GLY A 528 -25.78 16.25 5.69
CA GLY A 528 -24.60 15.53 6.14
C GLY A 528 -23.28 16.20 5.77
N LEU A 529 -23.28 17.16 4.85
CA LEU A 529 -22.07 17.78 4.35
C LEU A 529 -21.56 18.86 5.33
N PRO A 530 -20.24 18.95 5.57
CA PRO A 530 -19.67 20.01 6.41
C PRO A 530 -19.56 21.37 5.69
N PHE A 531 -20.15 21.48 4.49
CA PHE A 531 -20.10 22.64 3.62
C PHE A 531 -21.37 22.74 2.75
N SER A 532 -21.62 23.95 2.25
CA SER A 532 -22.67 24.25 1.28
C SER A 532 -22.21 23.93 -0.15
N ILE A 533 -23.15 23.56 -1.02
CA ILE A 533 -22.93 23.18 -2.43
C ILE A 533 -23.78 24.00 -3.38
#